data_AF-A0A8T6RYK8-F1
#
_entry.id   AF-A0A8T6RYK8-F1
#
_cell.length_a   1.000
_cell.length_b   1.000
_cell.length_c   1.000
_cell.angle_alpha   90.00
_cell.angle_beta   90.00
_cell.angle_gamma   90.00
#
_symmetry.space_group_name_H-M   'P 1'
#
loop_
_entity.id
_entity.type
_entity.pdbx_description
1 polymer ?
#
loop_
_entity_poly.entity_id
_entity_poly.type
_entity_poly.pdbx_seq_one_letter_code
_entity_poly.pdbx_strand_id
1 'polypeptide(L)'
;MAEKVTRIGVSLEPELLEAFDRQVDRVGYKSRSEALRDLVRDSLVVERRKADEEVIGSLTVLYDHDEVKGEDFTHLQHEAQHAEDIDITATLHVHVDHDNCLEVIILRGRAGALDD
;
A
#
# COMPACT_ATOMS: atom_id res chain seq x y z
N MET A 1 29.75 1.92 -11.70
CA MET A 1 28.72 1.67 -10.66
C MET A 1 27.89 2.94 -10.56
N ALA A 2 26.61 2.90 -10.89
CA ALA A 2 25.75 4.08 -10.80
C ALA A 2 25.57 4.47 -9.31
N GLU A 3 25.62 5.76 -8.99
CA GLU A 3 25.32 6.26 -7.65
C GLU A 3 23.90 5.83 -7.24
N LYS A 4 23.77 5.21 -6.07
CA LYS A 4 22.48 4.69 -5.57
C LYS A 4 21.58 5.78 -4.97
N VAL A 5 22.10 6.98 -4.71
CA VAL A 5 21.39 8.10 -4.06
C VAL A 5 21.94 9.43 -4.55
N THR A 6 21.06 10.34 -4.97
CA THR A 6 21.38 11.73 -5.31
C THR A 6 21.08 12.64 -4.11
N ARG A 7 22.00 13.56 -3.77
CA ARG A 7 21.79 14.56 -2.72
C ARG A 7 21.17 15.83 -3.31
N ILE A 8 20.12 16.30 -2.68
CA ILE A 8 19.44 17.56 -3.02
C ILE A 8 19.40 18.47 -1.78
N GLY A 9 19.43 19.79 -2.01
CA GLY A 9 19.12 20.80 -1.00
C GLY A 9 17.68 21.25 -1.15
N VAL A 10 16.98 21.45 -0.03
CA VAL A 10 15.60 21.94 0.02
C VAL A 10 15.50 23.07 1.03
N SER A 11 14.77 24.12 0.65
CA SER A 11 14.44 25.24 1.53
C SER A 11 13.01 25.09 2.02
N LEU A 12 12.80 25.32 3.32
CA LEU A 12 11.50 25.24 3.98
C LEU A 12 11.35 26.42 4.95
N GLU A 13 10.12 26.89 5.15
CA GLU A 13 9.80 27.82 6.21
C GLU A 13 10.19 27.22 7.58
N PRO A 14 10.73 28.01 8.53
CA PRO A 14 11.16 27.50 9.82
C PRO A 14 10.07 26.72 10.57
N GLU A 15 8.85 27.26 10.59
CA GLU A 15 7.70 26.63 11.27
C GLU A 15 7.32 25.29 10.63
N LEU A 16 7.47 25.17 9.30
CA LEU A 16 7.21 23.94 8.56
C LEU A 16 8.29 22.90 8.86
N LEU A 17 9.56 23.30 8.90
CA LEU A 17 10.66 22.42 9.26
C LEU A 17 10.48 21.88 10.69
N GLU A 18 10.06 22.72 11.63
CA GLU A 18 9.78 22.28 13.00
C GLU A 18 8.60 21.30 13.07
N ALA A 19 7.53 21.55 12.31
CA ALA A 19 6.40 20.63 12.22
C ALA A 19 6.81 19.28 11.64
N PHE A 20 7.66 19.30 10.60
CA PHE A 20 8.21 18.10 9.99
C PHE A 20 9.11 17.34 10.97
N ASP A 21 9.98 18.02 11.72
CA ASP A 21 10.84 17.39 12.73
C ASP A 21 10.02 16.68 13.82
N ARG A 22 8.95 17.32 14.31
CA ARG A 22 8.02 16.68 15.25
C ARG A 22 7.37 15.42 14.68
N GLN A 23 7.05 15.41 13.39
CA GLN A 23 6.51 14.24 12.72
C GLN A 23 7.56 13.13 12.58
N VAL A 24 8.79 13.48 12.19
CA VAL A 24 9.93 12.55 12.08
C VAL A 24 10.13 11.80 13.39
N ASP A 25 10.16 12.53 14.51
CA ASP A 25 10.35 11.95 15.84
C ASP A 25 9.16 11.09 16.27
N ARG A 26 7.92 11.58 16.08
CA ARG A 26 6.69 10.87 16.47
C ARG A 26 6.52 9.54 15.74
N VAL A 27 6.87 9.49 14.46
CA VAL A 27 6.77 8.27 13.63
C VAL A 27 7.98 7.34 13.84
N GLY A 28 9.10 7.86 14.38
CA GLY A 28 10.29 7.07 14.69
C GLY A 28 11.23 6.88 13.50
N TYR A 29 11.24 7.81 12.54
CA TYR A 29 12.18 7.78 11.42
C TYR A 29 13.62 7.99 11.90
N LYS A 30 14.60 7.36 11.22
CA LYS A 30 16.03 7.49 11.60
C LYS A 30 16.64 8.79 11.10
N SER A 31 16.03 9.44 10.10
CA SER A 31 16.51 10.70 9.55
C SER A 31 15.42 11.45 8.78
N ARG A 32 15.56 12.78 8.67
CA ARG A 32 14.74 13.63 7.78
C ARG A 32 14.73 13.14 6.33
N SER A 33 15.87 12.65 5.83
CA SER A 33 15.98 12.13 4.46
C SER A 33 15.20 10.85 4.24
N GLU A 34 14.99 10.03 5.27
CA GLU A 34 14.11 8.86 5.21
C GLU A 34 12.65 9.28 5.14
N ALA A 35 12.22 10.11 6.08
CA ALA A 35 10.86 10.66 6.11
C ALA A 35 10.50 11.41 4.82
N LEU A 36 11.41 12.26 4.31
CA LEU A 36 11.18 13.02 3.07
C LEU A 36 11.09 12.10 1.86
N ARG A 37 11.91 11.03 1.82
CA ARG A 37 11.88 10.07 0.72
C ARG A 37 10.58 9.28 0.70
N ASP A 38 10.04 8.91 1.87
CA ASP A 38 8.75 8.23 1.95
C ASP A 38 7.62 9.19 1.58
N LEU A 39 7.65 10.43 2.06
CA LEU A 39 6.69 11.47 1.64
C LEU A 39 6.70 11.73 0.12
N VAL A 40 7.89 11.75 -0.52
CA VAL A 40 8.01 11.86 -1.98
C VAL A 40 7.44 10.63 -2.68
N ARG A 41 7.71 9.42 -2.18
CA ARG A 41 7.14 8.17 -2.74
C ARG A 41 5.63 8.17 -2.64
N ASP A 42 5.09 8.49 -1.48
CA ASP A 42 3.64 8.55 -1.24
C ASP A 42 2.99 9.55 -2.19
N SER A 43 3.57 10.74 -2.35
CA SER A 43 3.09 11.74 -3.31
C SER A 43 3.13 11.23 -4.75
N LEU A 44 4.18 10.52 -5.16
CA LEU A 44 4.28 9.97 -6.51
C LEU A 44 3.28 8.83 -6.75
N VAL A 45 3.02 8.00 -5.74
CA VAL A 45 1.99 6.95 -5.82
C VAL A 45 0.61 7.58 -6.01
N VAL A 46 0.28 8.64 -5.27
CA VAL A 46 -0.98 9.38 -5.44
C VAL A 46 -1.12 9.94 -6.86
N GLU A 47 -0.06 10.50 -7.43
CA GLU A 47 -0.11 11.01 -8.82
C GLU A 47 -0.26 9.89 -9.85
N ARG A 48 0.43 8.75 -9.67
CA ARG A 48 0.25 7.57 -10.54
C ARG A 48 -1.16 7.02 -10.48
N ARG A 49 -1.78 7.06 -9.30
CA ARG A 49 -3.19 6.68 -9.13
C ARG A 49 -4.11 7.57 -9.95
N LYS A 50 -3.93 8.90 -9.87
CA LYS A 50 -4.70 9.86 -10.69
C LYS A 50 -4.50 9.70 -12.19
N ALA A 51 -3.32 9.23 -12.61
CA ALA A 51 -2.99 9.01 -14.01
C ALA A 51 -3.47 7.64 -14.55
N ASP A 52 -4.14 6.85 -13.72
CA ASP A 52 -4.59 5.49 -14.04
C ASP A 52 -3.46 4.59 -14.57
N GLU A 53 -2.27 4.73 -13.99
CA GLU A 53 -1.12 3.88 -14.34
C GLU A 53 -1.28 2.46 -13.77
N GLU A 54 -0.53 1.52 -14.32
CA GLU A 54 -0.46 0.17 -13.77
C GLU A 54 0.29 0.18 -12.42
N VAL A 55 -0.34 -0.37 -11.40
CA VAL A 55 0.15 -0.40 -10.02
C VAL A 55 0.02 -1.79 -9.41
N ILE A 56 0.75 -2.03 -8.32
CA ILE A 56 0.61 -3.22 -7.48
C ILE A 56 0.16 -2.75 -6.10
N GLY A 57 -0.88 -3.39 -5.57
CA GLY A 57 -1.46 -3.14 -4.26
C GLY A 57 -1.60 -4.41 -3.43
N SER A 58 -2.01 -4.24 -2.18
CA SER A 58 -2.41 -5.34 -1.32
C SER A 58 -3.73 -5.01 -0.64
N LEU A 59 -4.72 -5.89 -0.77
CA LEU A 59 -5.95 -5.87 0.01
C LEU A 59 -5.76 -6.78 1.22
N THR A 60 -5.94 -6.23 2.42
CA THR A 60 -5.85 -7.00 3.67
C THR A 60 -7.22 -7.10 4.30
N VAL A 61 -7.71 -8.32 4.52
CA VAL A 61 -9.04 -8.59 5.07
C VAL A 61 -8.91 -9.48 6.30
N LEU A 62 -9.55 -9.08 7.38
CA LEU A 62 -9.73 -9.90 8.59
C LEU A 62 -11.21 -10.29 8.64
N TYR A 63 -11.50 -11.59 8.70
CA TYR A 63 -12.87 -12.08 8.72
C TYR A 63 -13.03 -13.33 9.60
N ASP A 64 -14.26 -13.56 10.05
CA ASP A 64 -14.66 -14.78 10.76
C ASP A 64 -14.94 -15.89 9.74
N HIS A 65 -14.21 -17.00 9.83
CA HIS A 65 -14.28 -18.08 8.85
C HIS A 65 -15.45 -19.04 9.03
N ASP A 66 -16.17 -18.96 10.16
CA ASP A 66 -17.44 -19.67 10.36
C ASP A 66 -18.59 -18.92 9.65
N GLU A 67 -18.51 -17.59 9.56
CA GLU A 67 -19.49 -16.76 8.84
C GLU A 67 -19.21 -16.67 7.33
N VAL A 68 -17.94 -16.57 6.94
CA VAL A 68 -17.51 -16.50 5.53
C VAL A 68 -16.59 -17.68 5.25
N LYS A 69 -17.07 -18.65 4.47
CA LYS A 69 -16.25 -19.81 4.13
C LYS A 69 -15.14 -19.39 3.17
N GLY A 70 -13.93 -19.91 3.38
CA GLY A 70 -12.78 -19.62 2.52
C GLY A 70 -13.00 -20.00 1.04
N GLU A 71 -13.89 -20.95 0.74
CA GLU A 71 -14.30 -21.29 -0.62
C GLU A 71 -15.08 -20.15 -1.30
N ASP A 72 -15.97 -19.47 -0.57
CA ASP A 72 -16.73 -18.33 -1.09
C ASP A 72 -15.80 -17.14 -1.34
N PHE A 73 -14.80 -16.96 -0.48
CA PHE A 73 -13.80 -15.90 -0.60
C PHE A 73 -12.85 -16.13 -1.79
N THR A 74 -12.46 -17.38 -2.03
CA THR A 74 -11.68 -17.76 -3.23
C THR A 74 -12.51 -17.59 -4.51
N HIS A 75 -13.82 -17.88 -4.45
CA HIS A 75 -14.73 -17.67 -5.58
C HIS A 75 -14.86 -16.18 -5.93
N LEU A 76 -15.06 -15.33 -4.92
CA LEU A 76 -15.10 -13.86 -5.08
C LEU A 76 -13.79 -13.32 -5.69
N GLN A 77 -12.63 -13.84 -5.26
CA GLN A 77 -11.34 -13.48 -5.84
C GLN A 77 -11.28 -13.84 -7.34
N HIS A 78 -11.73 -15.03 -7.72
CA HIS A 78 -11.78 -15.42 -9.14
C HIS A 78 -12.77 -14.59 -9.97
N GLU A 79 -13.94 -14.25 -9.42
CA GLU A 79 -14.90 -13.37 -10.10
C GLU A 79 -14.32 -11.97 -10.30
N ALA A 80 -13.67 -11.40 -9.30
CA ALA A 80 -13.00 -10.10 -9.38
C ALA A 80 -11.91 -10.08 -10.47
N GLN A 81 -11.12 -11.16 -10.60
CA GLN A 81 -10.13 -11.28 -11.68
C GLN A 81 -10.74 -11.22 -13.08
N HIS A 82 -11.97 -11.69 -13.26
CA HIS A 82 -12.63 -11.72 -14.56
C HIS A 82 -13.39 -10.43 -14.89
N ALA A 83 -13.81 -9.66 -13.89
CA ALA A 83 -14.69 -8.51 -14.06
C ALA A 83 -13.94 -7.17 -14.23
N GLU A 84 -12.81 -6.97 -13.56
CA GLU A 84 -12.25 -5.63 -13.31
C GLU A 84 -10.89 -5.35 -14.00
N ASP A 85 -10.41 -6.24 -14.89
CA ASP A 85 -9.03 -6.17 -15.43
C ASP A 85 -7.95 -6.12 -14.29
N ILE A 86 -8.27 -6.73 -13.15
CA ILE A 86 -7.41 -6.86 -11.97
C ILE A 86 -6.78 -8.25 -11.95
N ASP A 87 -5.46 -8.32 -11.81
CA ASP A 87 -4.71 -9.56 -11.67
C ASP A 87 -4.37 -9.83 -10.20
N ILE A 88 -5.06 -10.82 -9.59
CA ILE A 88 -4.68 -11.37 -8.28
C ILE A 88 -3.45 -12.25 -8.44
N THR A 89 -2.29 -11.73 -8.01
CA THR A 89 -1.00 -12.40 -8.21
C THR A 89 -0.72 -13.45 -7.13
N ALA A 90 -1.17 -13.21 -5.90
CA ALA A 90 -0.96 -14.11 -4.77
C ALA A 90 -1.91 -13.79 -3.62
N THR A 91 -2.28 -14.81 -2.84
CA THR A 91 -3.05 -14.65 -1.60
C THR A 91 -2.32 -15.39 -0.46
N LEU A 92 -2.11 -14.70 0.65
CA LEU A 92 -1.62 -15.26 1.90
C LEU A 92 -2.77 -15.36 2.89
N HIS A 93 -3.06 -16.55 3.38
CA HIS A 93 -4.08 -16.81 4.40
C HIS A 93 -3.41 -17.26 5.71
N VAL A 94 -3.84 -16.68 6.83
CA VAL A 94 -3.34 -16.99 8.17
C VAL A 94 -4.51 -17.15 9.13
N HIS A 95 -4.60 -18.30 9.81
CA HIS A 95 -5.48 -18.46 10.96
C HIS A 95 -4.90 -17.70 12.15
N VAL A 96 -5.59 -16.63 12.56
CA VAL A 96 -5.16 -15.77 13.67
C VAL A 96 -5.57 -16.38 15.01
N ASP A 97 -6.80 -16.90 15.07
CA ASP A 97 -7.34 -17.63 16.22
C ASP A 97 -8.41 -18.63 15.76
N HIS A 98 -9.28 -19.08 16.69
CA HIS A 98 -10.28 -20.10 16.42
C HIS A 98 -11.32 -19.64 15.40
N ASP A 99 -11.64 -18.36 15.32
CA ASP A 99 -12.73 -17.85 14.50
C ASP A 99 -12.17 -16.98 13.36
N ASN A 100 -11.04 -16.30 13.58
CA ASN A 100 -10.56 -15.26 12.68
C ASN A 100 -9.46 -15.73 11.72
N CYS A 101 -9.63 -15.36 10.46
CA CYS A 101 -8.64 -15.50 9.40
C CYS A 101 -8.21 -14.13 8.87
N LEU A 102 -6.90 -13.97 8.68
CA LEU A 102 -6.32 -12.82 7.99
C LEU A 102 -5.91 -13.25 6.59
N GLU A 103 -6.41 -12.55 5.59
CA GLU A 103 -5.96 -12.68 4.21
C GLU A 103 -5.28 -11.41 3.71
N VAL A 104 -4.13 -11.60 3.04
CA VAL A 104 -3.44 -10.55 2.30
C VAL A 104 -3.41 -10.95 0.84
N ILE A 105 -4.18 -10.24 0.03
CA ILE A 105 -4.34 -10.47 -1.41
C ILE A 105 -3.49 -9.45 -2.15
N ILE A 106 -2.55 -9.90 -2.98
CA ILE A 106 -1.70 -9.06 -3.82
C ILE A 106 -2.38 -8.86 -5.17
N LEU A 107 -2.67 -7.60 -5.49
CA LEU A 107 -3.42 -7.17 -6.67
C LEU A 107 -2.50 -6.39 -7.61
N ARG A 108 -2.65 -6.59 -8.92
CA ARG A 108 -2.01 -5.78 -9.95
C ARG A 108 -3.05 -5.32 -10.96
N GLY A 109 -3.05 -4.04 -11.28
CA GLY A 109 -4.07 -3.51 -12.19
C GLY A 109 -3.89 -2.02 -12.44
N ARG A 110 -4.81 -1.46 -13.22
CA ARG A 110 -4.96 -0.01 -13.39
C ARG A 110 -5.41 0.61 -12.07
N ALA A 111 -4.83 1.75 -11.71
CA ALA A 111 -5.07 2.33 -10.40
C ALA A 111 -6.53 2.71 -10.13
N GLY A 112 -7.28 3.13 -11.13
CA GLY A 112 -8.72 3.38 -11.00
C GLY A 112 -9.48 2.10 -10.63
N ALA A 113 -9.21 1.00 -11.34
CA ALA A 113 -9.83 -0.30 -11.06
C ALA A 113 -9.48 -0.87 -9.68
N LEU A 114 -8.28 -0.58 -9.15
CA LEU A 114 -7.90 -1.05 -7.80
C LEU A 114 -8.47 -0.21 -6.64
N ASP A 115 -8.94 1.01 -6.90
CA ASP A 115 -9.44 1.93 -5.86
C ASP A 115 -10.99 1.91 -5.74
N ASP A 116 -11.71 1.27 -6.68
CA ASP A 116 -13.17 1.09 -6.68
C ASP A 116 -13.61 -0.11 -5.80
#